data_AF-A0A653BXL0-F1
#
_entry.id   AF-A0A653BXL0-F1
#
_cell.length_a   1.000
_cell.length_b   1.000
_cell.length_c   1.000
_cell.angle_alpha   90.00
_cell.angle_beta   90.00
_cell.angle_gamma   90.00
#
_symmetry.space_group_name_H-M   'P 1'
#
loop_
_entity.id
_entity.type
_entity.pdbx_description
1 polymer ?
#
loop_
_entity_poly.entity_id
_entity_poly.type
_entity_poly.pdbx_seq_one_letter_code
_entity_poly.pdbx_strand_id
1 'polypeptide(L)'
;MLLRKIRNIIDPLKSLPQRNDVLTSIHFGSRHMSAETSSSESAAPSIEETPKKNINKAMKAYLERAQEHEDFMKKQRHEFQIGKRHLANMMGEDPETFTQEDIDNAIEYLFPSGLYDKKARPFMKPPEEVFPQRKAAEFDETGRPFHFLFYTGKPNFYKVLYDAVEHMNELNRFEDVMIRKGLQPDPNLKLIPVVG
;
A
#
# COMPACT_ATOMS: atom_id res chain seq x y z
N MET A 1 52.00 -9.92 32.46
CA MET A 1 51.13 -8.76 32.72
C MET A 1 50.37 -8.44 31.45
N LEU A 2 49.05 -8.72 31.36
CA LEU A 2 48.06 -8.11 30.43
C LEU A 2 46.72 -8.89 30.34
N LEU A 3 46.25 -9.47 31.46
CA LEU A 3 44.96 -10.21 31.51
C LEU A 3 44.07 -9.74 32.67
N ARG A 4 44.00 -8.41 32.90
CA ARG A 4 43.21 -7.81 33.99
C ARG A 4 42.19 -6.74 33.57
N LYS A 5 41.90 -6.55 32.27
CA LYS A 5 41.11 -5.38 31.81
C LYS A 5 39.77 -5.63 31.12
N ILE A 6 39.17 -6.83 31.21
CA ILE A 6 37.88 -7.11 30.52
C ILE A 6 36.76 -7.57 31.49
N ARG A 7 37.03 -7.76 32.78
CA ARG A 7 36.05 -8.35 33.72
C ARG A 7 35.09 -7.38 34.43
N ASN A 8 35.02 -6.10 34.04
CA ASN A 8 34.19 -5.09 34.71
C ASN A 8 33.21 -4.34 33.77
N ILE A 9 32.88 -4.90 32.60
CA ILE A 9 31.92 -4.28 31.66
C ILE A 9 30.59 -5.06 31.58
N ILE A 10 30.54 -6.25 32.19
CA ILE A 10 29.35 -7.10 32.18
C ILE A 10 28.78 -7.10 33.60
N ASP A 11 27.64 -6.42 33.71
CA ASP A 11 26.64 -6.36 34.79
C ASP A 11 26.89 -5.36 35.94
N PRO A 12 25.99 -4.36 36.04
CA PRO A 12 24.82 -4.56 36.90
C PRO A 12 23.51 -4.10 36.23
N LEU A 13 22.77 -5.01 35.59
CA LEU A 13 21.34 -4.83 35.27
C LEU A 13 20.48 -5.73 36.16
N LYS A 14 20.78 -5.76 37.46
CA LYS A 14 20.01 -6.53 38.45
C LYS A 14 19.50 -5.63 39.57
N SER A 15 18.64 -4.66 39.24
CA SER A 15 17.63 -4.11 40.15
C SER A 15 16.81 -2.98 39.50
N LEU A 16 15.67 -3.32 38.90
CA LEU A 16 14.55 -2.37 38.80
C LEU A 16 13.24 -3.12 39.14
N PRO A 17 12.41 -2.57 40.05
CA PRO A 17 11.17 -3.21 40.48
C PRO A 17 10.11 -3.13 39.38
N GLN A 18 9.42 -4.25 39.13
CA GLN A 18 8.24 -4.26 38.27
C GLN A 18 7.12 -3.48 38.95
N ARG A 19 6.81 -2.30 38.42
CA ARG A 19 5.53 -1.61 38.65
C ARG A 19 4.62 -1.90 37.46
N ASN A 20 3.60 -2.71 37.71
CA ASN A 20 2.48 -2.92 36.80
C ASN A 20 1.53 -1.73 36.93
N ASP A 21 1.66 -0.74 36.06
CA ASP A 21 0.64 0.28 35.88
C ASP A 21 0.12 0.21 34.45
N VAL A 22 -1.08 -0.35 34.32
CA VAL A 22 -1.95 -0.33 33.16
C VAL A 22 -2.20 1.13 32.79
N LEU A 23 -1.94 1.51 31.53
CA LEU A 23 -2.64 2.57 30.75
C LEU A 23 -1.93 2.74 29.38
N THR A 24 -2.30 1.94 28.39
CA THR A 24 -1.88 2.15 26.99
C THR A 24 -2.89 3.04 26.26
N SER A 25 -2.56 4.31 26.09
CA SER A 25 -3.17 5.18 25.09
C SER A 25 -2.48 4.95 23.75
N ILE A 26 -3.18 4.33 22.80
CA ILE A 26 -2.66 4.09 21.45
C ILE A 26 -2.85 5.38 20.63
N HIS A 27 -1.75 6.10 20.42
CA HIS A 27 -1.68 7.22 19.49
C HIS A 27 -1.41 6.68 18.07
N PHE A 28 -2.43 6.69 17.21
CA PHE A 28 -2.30 6.33 15.79
C PHE A 28 -1.65 7.49 15.02
N GLY A 29 -0.33 7.40 14.83
CA GLY A 29 0.40 8.25 13.90
C GLY A 29 0.18 7.79 12.45
N SER A 30 -0.47 8.65 11.66
CA SER A 30 -0.66 8.48 10.22
C SER A 30 0.69 8.51 9.48
N ARG A 31 1.01 7.45 8.73
CA ARG A 31 1.99 7.49 7.63
C ARG A 31 1.36 6.87 6.39
N HIS A 32 1.10 7.73 5.41
CA HIS A 32 0.82 7.35 4.03
C HIS A 32 2.07 6.71 3.41
N MET A 33 1.89 5.55 2.79
CA MET A 33 2.86 4.95 1.86
C MET A 33 2.09 4.51 0.62
N SER A 34 2.32 5.20 -0.48
CA SER A 34 1.82 4.85 -1.81
C SER A 34 2.53 3.58 -2.28
N ALA A 35 1.79 2.61 -2.82
CA ALA A 35 2.35 1.44 -3.49
C ALA A 35 1.73 1.31 -4.87
N GLU A 36 2.58 1.34 -5.89
CA GLU A 36 2.25 1.11 -7.29
C GLU A 36 1.77 -0.33 -7.48
N THR A 37 0.67 -0.47 -8.22
CA THR A 37 0.03 -1.75 -8.53
C THR A 37 0.74 -2.40 -9.72
N SER A 38 1.46 -3.49 -9.48
CA SER A 38 1.84 -4.43 -10.53
C SER A 38 0.67 -5.40 -10.75
N SER A 39 0.08 -5.31 -11.94
CA SER A 39 -0.94 -6.23 -12.44
C SER A 39 -0.34 -7.61 -12.69
N SER A 40 -0.73 -8.60 -11.89
CA SER A 40 -0.60 -10.01 -12.26
C SER A 40 -1.99 -10.63 -12.30
N GLU A 41 -2.49 -10.83 -13.52
CA GLU A 41 -3.67 -11.63 -13.80
C GLU A 41 -3.43 -13.07 -13.32
N SER A 42 -4.25 -13.54 -12.39
CA SER A 42 -4.40 -14.96 -12.12
C SER A 42 -5.88 -15.32 -12.19
N ALA A 43 -6.17 -16.23 -13.13
CA ALA A 43 -7.49 -16.75 -13.43
C ALA A 43 -8.19 -17.30 -12.17
N ALA A 44 -9.44 -16.90 -11.98
CA ALA A 44 -10.29 -17.38 -10.90
C ALA A 44 -10.56 -18.88 -11.05
N PRO A 45 -10.31 -19.72 -10.02
CA PRO A 45 -10.85 -21.07 -9.99
C PRO A 45 -12.31 -21.02 -9.49
N SER A 46 -13.12 -21.85 -10.14
CA SER A 46 -14.54 -22.10 -9.88
C SER A 46 -14.86 -22.34 -8.39
N ILE A 47 -15.91 -21.65 -7.92
CA ILE A 47 -16.43 -21.70 -6.56
C ILE A 47 -17.11 -23.05 -6.32
N GLU A 48 -16.45 -23.96 -5.59
CA GLU A 48 -17.13 -25.05 -4.91
C GLU A 48 -17.66 -24.53 -3.56
N GLU A 49 -18.99 -24.51 -3.41
CA GLU A 49 -19.67 -24.11 -2.17
C GLU A 49 -19.41 -25.14 -1.07
N THR A 50 -18.36 -24.90 -0.27
CA THR A 50 -18.12 -25.64 0.97
C THR A 50 -19.01 -25.09 2.10
N PRO A 51 -19.44 -25.93 3.06
CA PRO A 51 -20.42 -25.55 4.06
C PRO A 51 -19.95 -24.35 4.89
N LYS A 52 -20.82 -23.33 4.99
CA LYS A 52 -20.63 -22.08 5.74
C LYS A 52 -20.13 -22.38 7.16
N LYS A 53 -18.81 -22.36 7.34
CA LYS A 53 -18.19 -22.46 8.67
C LYS A 53 -18.52 -21.20 9.47
N ASN A 54 -18.56 -21.34 10.78
CA ASN A 54 -18.81 -20.23 11.71
C ASN A 54 -17.64 -19.24 11.65
N ILE A 55 -17.75 -18.25 10.76
CA ILE A 55 -16.78 -17.16 10.63
C ILE A 55 -16.82 -16.31 11.90
N ASN A 56 -15.65 -15.98 12.44
CA ASN A 56 -15.53 -15.13 13.63
C ASN A 56 -16.21 -13.76 13.37
N LYS A 57 -16.94 -13.22 14.34
CA LYS A 57 -17.67 -11.94 14.24
C LYS A 57 -16.77 -10.79 13.76
N ALA A 58 -15.53 -10.74 14.24
CA ALA A 58 -14.55 -9.74 13.82
C ALA A 58 -14.21 -9.85 12.32
N MET A 59 -14.13 -11.08 11.82
CA MET A 59 -13.81 -11.41 10.43
C MET A 59 -14.95 -11.00 9.50
N LYS A 60 -16.19 -11.32 9.87
CA LYS A 60 -17.38 -10.92 9.12
C LYS A 60 -17.49 -9.40 9.00
N ALA A 61 -17.32 -8.67 10.11
CA ALA A 61 -17.38 -7.22 10.12
C ALA A 61 -16.26 -6.56 9.31
N TYR A 62 -15.13 -7.25 9.13
CA TYR A 62 -14.05 -6.77 8.27
C TYR A 62 -14.39 -6.97 6.78
N LEU A 63 -14.87 -8.15 6.38
CA LEU A 63 -15.30 -8.42 5.00
C LEU A 63 -16.45 -7.52 4.57
N GLU A 64 -17.44 -7.34 5.42
CA GLU A 64 -18.58 -6.44 5.20
C GLU A 64 -18.10 -5.00 4.95
N ARG A 65 -17.19 -4.49 5.79
CA ARG A 65 -16.61 -3.15 5.60
C ARG A 65 -15.81 -3.02 4.29
N ALA A 66 -15.14 -4.08 3.85
CA ALA A 66 -14.42 -4.08 2.58
C ALA A 66 -15.40 -4.00 1.40
N GLN A 67 -16.46 -4.82 1.41
CA GLN A 67 -17.51 -4.81 0.40
C GLN A 67 -18.24 -3.46 0.34
N GLU A 68 -18.66 -2.93 1.48
CA GLU A 68 -19.31 -1.61 1.57
C GLU A 68 -18.43 -0.51 0.97
N HIS A 69 -17.12 -0.58 1.18
CA HIS A 69 -16.18 0.39 0.62
C HIS A 69 -16.04 0.24 -0.90
N GLU A 70 -15.98 -0.97 -1.42
CA GLU A 70 -15.93 -1.22 -2.87
C GLU A 70 -17.20 -0.71 -3.56
N ASP A 71 -18.37 -0.99 -2.99
CA ASP A 71 -19.66 -0.52 -3.49
C ASP A 71 -19.76 1.01 -3.41
N PHE A 72 -19.30 1.60 -2.32
CA PHE A 72 -19.19 3.05 -2.18
C PHE A 72 -18.32 3.67 -3.28
N MET A 73 -17.11 3.15 -3.48
CA MET A 73 -16.19 3.65 -4.52
C MET A 73 -16.75 3.46 -5.93
N LYS A 74 -17.46 2.36 -6.20
CA LYS A 74 -18.15 2.13 -7.48
C LYS A 74 -19.24 3.18 -7.72
N LYS A 75 -20.06 3.47 -6.70
CA LYS A 75 -21.09 4.50 -6.76
C LYS A 75 -20.47 5.89 -7.00
N GLN A 76 -19.43 6.25 -6.25
CA GLN A 76 -18.75 7.54 -6.40
C GLN A 76 -18.13 7.72 -7.80
N ARG A 77 -17.54 6.66 -8.38
CA ARG A 77 -17.04 6.70 -9.76
C ARG A 77 -18.14 6.99 -10.76
N HIS A 78 -19.29 6.34 -10.60
CA HIS A 78 -20.44 6.56 -11.47
C HIS A 78 -20.99 7.98 -11.35
N GLU A 79 -21.15 8.48 -10.12
CA GLU A 79 -21.61 9.84 -9.84
C GLU A 79 -20.64 10.90 -10.40
N PHE A 80 -19.32 10.67 -10.29
CA PHE A 80 -18.31 11.55 -10.88
C PHE A 80 -18.42 11.62 -12.40
N GLN A 81 -18.62 10.48 -13.08
CA GLN A 81 -18.76 10.47 -14.56
C GLN A 81 -20.04 11.18 -15.03
N ILE A 82 -21.15 10.99 -14.31
CA ILE A 82 -22.40 11.72 -14.59
C ILE A 82 -22.20 13.22 -14.34
N GLY A 83 -21.60 13.58 -13.20
CA GLY A 83 -21.30 14.96 -12.82
C GLY A 83 -20.39 15.66 -13.83
N LYS A 84 -19.35 14.97 -14.32
CA LYS A 84 -18.45 15.45 -15.37
C LYS A 84 -19.21 15.83 -16.63
N ARG A 85 -20.12 14.96 -17.10
CA ARG A 85 -20.94 15.22 -18.30
C ARG A 85 -21.90 16.40 -18.09
N HIS A 86 -22.50 16.51 -16.91
CA HIS A 86 -23.36 17.65 -16.58
C HIS A 86 -22.59 18.97 -16.48
N LEU A 87 -21.38 18.94 -15.90
CA LEU A 87 -20.52 20.10 -15.79
C LEU A 87 -20.08 20.59 -17.18
N ALA A 88 -19.64 19.69 -18.06
CA ALA A 88 -19.34 20.01 -19.45
C ALA A 88 -20.54 20.67 -20.17
N ASN A 89 -21.74 20.10 -19.99
CA ASN A 89 -22.97 20.67 -20.56
C ASN A 89 -23.30 22.07 -20.01
N MET A 90 -23.05 22.33 -18.72
CA MET A 90 -23.24 23.67 -18.14
C MET A 90 -22.23 24.69 -18.66
N MET A 91 -21.00 24.26 -18.93
CA MET A 91 -19.92 25.10 -19.47
C MET A 91 -19.97 25.24 -20.99
N GLY A 92 -20.80 24.45 -21.68
CA GLY A 92 -20.91 24.45 -23.14
C GLY A 92 -19.74 23.74 -23.85
N GLU A 93 -19.02 22.88 -23.14
CA GLU A 93 -17.87 22.13 -23.64
C GLU A 93 -18.23 20.67 -23.99
N ASP A 94 -17.39 20.02 -24.79
CA ASP A 94 -17.57 18.61 -25.16
C ASP A 94 -17.18 17.66 -23.99
N PRO A 95 -18.08 16.76 -23.53
CA PRO A 95 -17.82 15.89 -22.38
C PRO A 95 -16.64 14.91 -22.56
N GLU A 96 -16.33 14.51 -23.79
CA GLU A 96 -15.25 13.54 -24.06
C GLU A 96 -13.87 14.22 -23.98
N THR A 97 -13.78 15.47 -24.44
CA THR A 97 -12.55 16.27 -24.42
C THR A 97 -12.31 16.99 -23.08
N PHE A 98 -13.32 17.03 -22.19
CA PHE A 98 -13.27 17.74 -20.92
C PHE A 98 -12.21 17.17 -19.96
N THR A 99 -11.16 17.94 -19.65
CA THR A 99 -10.04 17.53 -18.80
C THR A 99 -10.25 17.88 -17.32
N GLN A 100 -9.35 17.43 -16.43
CA GLN A 100 -9.42 17.78 -15.02
C GLN A 100 -9.12 19.27 -14.76
N GLU A 101 -8.30 19.91 -15.59
CA GLU A 101 -8.03 21.34 -15.49
C GLU A 101 -9.28 22.16 -15.81
N ASP A 102 -10.03 21.76 -16.84
CA ASP A 102 -11.30 22.39 -17.21
C ASP A 102 -12.35 22.25 -16.09
N ILE A 103 -12.39 21.09 -15.43
CA ILE A 103 -13.22 20.86 -14.25
C ILE A 103 -12.85 21.83 -13.13
N ASP A 104 -11.57 21.93 -12.79
CA ASP A 104 -11.11 22.77 -11.67
C ASP A 104 -11.42 24.25 -11.94
N ASN A 105 -11.20 24.72 -13.18
CA ASN A 105 -11.54 26.08 -13.62
C ASN A 105 -13.06 26.34 -13.56
N ALA A 106 -13.87 25.39 -14.03
CA ALA A 106 -15.33 25.51 -14.00
C ALA A 106 -15.86 25.58 -12.56
N ILE A 107 -15.32 24.77 -11.64
CA ILE A 107 -15.69 24.79 -10.23
C ILE A 107 -15.29 26.10 -9.56
N GLU A 108 -14.10 26.64 -9.85
CA GLU A 108 -13.67 27.94 -9.32
C GLU A 108 -14.58 29.08 -9.78
N TYR A 109 -15.06 29.03 -11.03
CA TYR A 109 -15.99 30.01 -11.58
C TYR A 109 -17.41 29.89 -10.98
N LEU A 110 -17.96 28.67 -10.92
CA LEU A 110 -19.33 28.43 -10.45
C LEU A 110 -19.46 28.57 -8.93
N PHE A 111 -18.44 28.20 -8.17
CA PHE A 111 -18.42 28.20 -6.71
C PHE A 111 -17.20 28.97 -6.19
N PRO A 112 -17.16 30.30 -6.36
CA PRO A 112 -16.02 31.09 -5.94
C PRO A 112 -15.83 31.02 -4.42
N SER A 113 -14.64 30.64 -3.98
CA SER A 113 -14.27 30.54 -2.55
C SER A 113 -13.10 31.47 -2.22
N GLY A 114 -13.31 32.33 -1.22
CA GLY A 114 -12.28 33.24 -0.69
C GLY A 114 -11.35 32.60 0.34
N LEU A 115 -11.39 31.28 0.53
CA LEU A 115 -10.56 30.60 1.53
C LEU A 115 -9.08 30.60 1.11
N TYR A 116 -8.20 30.99 2.05
CA TYR A 116 -6.75 30.97 1.86
C TYR A 116 -6.20 29.55 1.69
N ASP A 117 -6.72 28.59 2.47
CA ASP A 117 -6.35 27.18 2.32
C ASP A 117 -7.03 26.58 1.09
N LYS A 118 -6.22 26.17 0.11
CA LYS A 118 -6.69 25.56 -1.13
C LYS A 118 -7.41 24.24 -0.90
N LYS A 119 -7.06 23.49 0.14
CA LYS A 119 -7.69 22.18 0.44
C LYS A 119 -9.11 22.31 0.99
N ALA A 120 -9.47 23.49 1.50
CA ALA A 120 -10.80 23.78 2.03
C ALA A 120 -11.75 24.35 0.96
N ARG A 121 -11.26 24.62 -0.25
CA ARG A 121 -12.08 25.11 -1.37
C ARG A 121 -12.93 23.97 -1.95
N PRO A 122 -14.06 24.29 -2.61
CA PRO A 122 -14.79 23.30 -3.40
C PRO A 122 -13.88 22.70 -4.48
N PHE A 123 -13.92 21.37 -4.65
CA PHE A 123 -13.22 20.67 -5.72
C PHE A 123 -14.03 19.45 -6.18
N MET A 124 -13.83 19.02 -7.42
CA MET A 124 -14.44 17.81 -7.97
C MET A 124 -13.34 16.98 -8.64
N LYS A 125 -12.99 15.84 -8.05
CA LYS A 125 -11.88 14.97 -8.50
C LYS A 125 -12.31 13.51 -8.56
N PRO A 126 -11.54 12.65 -9.28
CA PRO A 126 -11.76 11.21 -9.26
C PRO A 126 -11.77 10.67 -7.82
N PRO A 127 -12.69 9.75 -7.47
CA PRO A 127 -12.82 9.24 -6.11
C PRO A 127 -11.51 8.65 -5.54
N GLU A 128 -10.65 8.10 -6.39
CA GLU A 128 -9.37 7.49 -6.02
C GLU A 128 -8.37 8.50 -5.44
N GLU A 129 -8.48 9.78 -5.80
CA GLU A 129 -7.65 10.86 -5.25
C GLU A 129 -8.25 11.47 -3.99
N VAL A 130 -9.58 11.44 -3.87
CA VAL A 130 -10.32 12.06 -2.76
C VAL A 130 -10.35 11.14 -1.54
N PHE A 131 -10.63 9.86 -1.76
CA PHE A 131 -10.74 8.87 -0.69
C PHE A 131 -9.41 8.14 -0.51
N PRO A 132 -8.97 7.91 0.73
CA PRO A 132 -7.74 7.19 0.98
C PRO A 132 -7.87 5.74 0.47
N GLN A 133 -6.84 5.27 -0.22
CA GLN A 133 -6.77 3.87 -0.65
C GLN A 133 -6.83 2.96 0.57
N ARG A 134 -7.90 2.19 0.68
CA ARG A 134 -8.03 1.15 1.70
C ARG A 134 -7.46 -0.15 1.16
N LYS A 135 -6.79 -0.89 2.03
CA LYS A 135 -6.35 -2.24 1.69
C LYS A 135 -7.57 -3.12 1.42
N ALA A 136 -7.51 -3.88 0.33
CA ALA A 136 -8.44 -4.97 0.08
C ALA A 136 -8.39 -6.01 1.21
N ALA A 137 -9.40 -6.86 1.28
CA ALA A 137 -9.44 -7.92 2.27
C ALA A 137 -8.19 -8.81 2.16
N GLU A 138 -7.49 -9.05 3.27
CA GLU A 138 -6.24 -9.84 3.29
C GLU A 138 -6.49 -11.36 3.42
N PHE A 139 -7.75 -11.80 3.48
CA PHE A 139 -8.16 -13.20 3.68
C PHE A 139 -9.49 -13.54 3.01
N ASP A 140 -9.69 -14.84 2.79
CA ASP A 140 -10.91 -15.46 2.26
C ASP A 140 -12.04 -15.58 3.29
N GLU A 141 -13.26 -15.88 2.82
CA GLU A 141 -14.40 -16.24 3.67
C GLU A 141 -14.11 -17.41 4.62
N THR A 142 -13.20 -18.31 4.22
CA THR A 142 -12.73 -19.43 5.06
C THR A 142 -11.79 -18.99 6.18
N GLY A 143 -11.37 -17.73 6.20
CA GLY A 143 -10.38 -17.17 7.09
C GLY A 143 -8.93 -17.43 6.69
N ARG A 144 -8.69 -18.01 5.51
CA ARG A 144 -7.35 -18.26 4.97
C ARG A 144 -6.76 -16.95 4.42
N PRO A 145 -5.59 -16.49 4.90
CA PRO A 145 -4.93 -15.32 4.32
C PRO A 145 -4.47 -15.56 2.89
N PHE A 146 -4.57 -14.53 2.04
CA PHE A 146 -4.08 -14.59 0.65
C PHE A 146 -2.55 -14.60 0.58
N HIS A 147 -1.91 -13.85 1.47
CA HIS A 147 -0.46 -13.70 1.49
C HIS A 147 0.20 -14.63 2.51
N PHE A 148 1.21 -15.39 2.09
CA PHE A 148 1.89 -16.35 2.98
C PHE A 148 2.57 -15.68 4.20
N LEU A 149 3.11 -14.46 4.03
CA LEU A 149 3.65 -13.63 5.13
C LEU A 149 2.59 -12.85 5.92
N PHE A 150 1.30 -13.15 5.81
CA PHE A 150 0.24 -12.40 6.51
C PHE A 150 0.49 -12.28 8.03
N TYR A 151 0.88 -13.39 8.68
CA TYR A 151 1.10 -13.43 10.13
C TYR A 151 2.32 -12.63 10.62
N THR A 152 3.11 -12.03 9.71
CA THR A 152 4.16 -11.08 10.07
C THR A 152 3.63 -9.68 10.41
N GLY A 153 2.35 -9.40 10.12
CA GLY A 153 1.69 -8.11 10.31
C GLY A 153 2.01 -7.07 9.23
N LYS A 154 3.12 -7.21 8.50
CA LYS A 154 3.51 -6.35 7.37
C LYS A 154 3.92 -7.19 6.15
N PRO A 155 2.98 -7.93 5.53
CA PRO A 155 3.30 -8.87 4.45
C PRO A 155 4.07 -8.23 3.28
N ASN A 156 3.62 -7.06 2.79
CA ASN A 156 4.26 -6.38 1.66
C ASN A 156 5.71 -5.97 1.98
N PHE A 157 5.97 -5.52 3.20
CA PHE A 157 7.32 -5.11 3.60
C PHE A 157 8.29 -6.30 3.62
N TYR A 158 7.89 -7.39 4.27
CA TYR A 158 8.73 -8.59 4.34
C TYR A 158 8.84 -9.32 3.01
N LYS A 159 7.82 -9.23 2.14
CA LYS A 159 7.90 -9.74 0.77
C LYS A 159 9.02 -9.06 -0.01
N VAL A 160 9.08 -7.72 0.01
CA VAL A 160 10.16 -6.97 -0.67
C VAL A 160 11.55 -7.36 -0.15
N LEU A 161 11.68 -7.58 1.16
CA LEU A 161 12.95 -8.05 1.74
C LEU A 161 13.31 -9.47 1.30
N TYR A 162 12.31 -10.35 1.22
CA TYR A 162 12.48 -11.72 0.75
C TYR A 162 12.93 -11.73 -0.72
N ASP A 163 12.21 -11.03 -1.59
CA ASP A 163 12.49 -10.93 -3.02
C ASP A 163 13.89 -10.33 -3.26
N ALA A 164 14.29 -9.31 -2.48
CA ALA A 164 15.62 -8.70 -2.59
C ALA A 164 16.75 -9.69 -2.27
N VAL A 165 16.58 -10.50 -1.22
CA VAL A 165 17.58 -11.52 -0.85
C VAL A 165 17.59 -12.67 -1.86
N GLU A 166 16.43 -13.04 -2.40
CA GLU A 166 16.32 -14.03 -3.47
C GLU A 166 17.12 -13.60 -4.71
N HIS A 167 16.87 -12.39 -5.22
CA HIS A 167 17.63 -11.84 -6.36
C HIS A 167 19.13 -11.72 -6.08
N MET A 168 19.53 -11.32 -4.87
CA MET A 168 20.94 -11.28 -4.51
C MET A 168 21.59 -12.67 -4.56
N ASN A 169 20.89 -13.70 -4.09
CA ASN A 169 21.38 -15.07 -4.17
C ASN A 169 21.40 -15.61 -5.60
N GLU A 170 20.42 -15.24 -6.43
CA GLU A 170 20.41 -15.57 -7.87
C GLU A 170 21.62 -14.97 -8.59
N LEU A 171 21.94 -13.70 -8.30
CA LEU A 171 23.12 -13.03 -8.84
C LEU A 171 24.42 -13.70 -8.41
N ASN A 172 24.55 -14.07 -7.13
CA ASN A 172 25.72 -14.79 -6.62
C ASN A 172 25.89 -16.16 -7.31
N ARG A 173 24.79 -16.90 -7.49
CA ARG A 173 24.81 -18.18 -8.21
C ARG A 173 25.18 -18.00 -9.68
N PHE A 174 24.69 -16.95 -10.31
CA PHE A 174 25.01 -16.61 -11.69
C PHE A 174 26.51 -16.27 -11.84
N GLU A 175 27.05 -15.45 -10.94
CA GLU A 175 28.47 -15.13 -10.87
C GLU A 175 29.31 -16.40 -10.73
N ASP A 176 28.99 -17.28 -9.79
CA ASP A 176 29.68 -18.56 -9.61
C ASP A 176 29.69 -19.42 -10.87
N VAL A 177 28.56 -19.46 -11.60
CA VAL A 177 28.45 -20.21 -12.86
C VAL A 177 29.31 -19.57 -13.95
N MET A 178 29.38 -18.24 -14.02
CA MET A 178 30.21 -17.54 -15.02
C MET A 178 31.70 -17.69 -14.73
N ILE A 179 32.11 -17.61 -13.46
CA ILE A 179 33.48 -17.88 -13.02
C ILE A 179 33.89 -19.30 -13.42
N ARG A 180 33.03 -20.31 -13.20
CA ARG A 180 33.31 -21.70 -13.61
C ARG A 180 33.46 -21.87 -15.12
N LYS A 181 32.74 -21.08 -15.91
CA LYS A 181 32.84 -21.09 -17.38
C LYS A 181 34.04 -20.27 -17.90
N GLY A 182 34.74 -19.54 -17.02
CA GLY A 182 35.87 -18.69 -17.38
C GLY A 182 35.48 -17.43 -18.16
N LEU A 183 34.20 -17.06 -18.20
CA LEU A 183 33.77 -15.80 -18.81
C LEU A 183 33.98 -14.66 -17.81
N GLN A 184 34.77 -13.67 -18.21
CA GLN A 184 34.95 -12.44 -17.46
C GLN A 184 33.86 -11.43 -17.82
N PRO A 185 33.45 -10.55 -16.89
CA PRO A 185 32.53 -9.45 -17.21
C PRO A 185 33.11 -8.59 -18.34
N ASP A 186 32.29 -8.27 -19.36
CA ASP A 186 32.71 -7.41 -20.47
C ASP A 186 33.01 -6.00 -19.95
N PRO A 187 34.23 -5.47 -20.14
CA PRO A 187 34.64 -4.16 -19.64
C PRO A 187 33.85 -2.98 -20.24
N ASN A 188 33.11 -3.18 -21.34
CA ASN A 188 32.24 -2.14 -21.93
C ASN A 188 30.84 -2.06 -21.30
N LEU A 189 30.40 -3.06 -20.56
CA LEU A 189 29.13 -3.06 -19.82
C LEU A 189 29.30 -2.34 -18.48
N LYS A 190 29.60 -1.03 -18.53
CA LYS A 190 29.54 -0.18 -17.34
C LYS A 190 28.09 0.10 -17.00
N LEU A 191 27.70 -0.19 -15.76
CA LEU A 191 26.41 0.21 -15.22
C LEU A 191 26.29 1.73 -15.35
N ILE A 192 25.37 2.19 -16.19
CA ILE A 192 25.04 3.60 -16.30
C ILE A 192 24.45 4.00 -14.95
N PRO A 193 25.04 4.95 -14.21
CA PRO A 193 24.44 5.40 -12.97
C PRO A 193 23.08 6.01 -13.31
N VAL A 194 22.02 5.41 -12.79
CA VAL A 194 20.68 6.01 -12.82
C VAL A 194 20.76 7.26 -11.97
N VAL A 195 20.92 8.41 -12.63
CA VAL A 195 20.87 9.73 -12.00
C VAL A 195 19.42 9.91 -11.53
N GLY A 196 19.23 9.84 -10.22
CA GLY A 196 17.98 10.21 -9.56
C GLY A 196 17.89 11.71 -9.32
#